data_AF-W1XVW8-F1
#
_entry.id   AF-W1XVW8-F1
#
_cell.length_a   1.000
_cell.length_b   1.000
_cell.length_c   1.000
_cell.angle_alpha   90.00
_cell.angle_beta   90.00
_cell.angle_gamma   90.00
#
_symmetry.space_group_name_H-M   'P 1'
#
loop_
_entity.id
_entity.type
_entity.pdbx_description
1 polymer ?
#
loop_
_entity_poly.entity_id
_entity_poly.type
_entity_poly.pdbx_seq_one_letter_code
_entity_poly.pdbx_strand_id
1 'polypeptide(L)' 'TEMPMSQEPFFIIAFGYVKKAAAMANKELGTIPADVADALIWACDQLIDGKYREQFVTDWLQGGAGTSTNMNCNEVICNL' A
#
# COMPACT_ATOMS: atom_id res chain seq x y z
N THR A 1 -7.34 14.31 -17.54
CA THR A 1 -7.83 12.91 -17.60
C THR A 1 -8.15 12.51 -16.18
N GLU A 2 -9.24 11.81 -15.94
CA GLU A 2 -9.62 11.31 -14.59
C GLU A 2 -9.45 9.79 -14.59
N MET A 3 -8.21 9.34 -14.57
CA MET A 3 -7.89 7.91 -14.53
C MET A 3 -7.19 7.62 -13.20
N PRO A 4 -7.94 7.26 -12.15
CA PRO A 4 -7.34 6.93 -10.87
C PRO A 4 -6.58 5.61 -10.91
N MET A 5 -5.63 5.44 -9.99
CA MET A 5 -4.92 4.18 -9.74
C MET A 5 -5.88 3.01 -9.54
N SER A 6 -7.05 3.26 -8.96
CA SER A 6 -8.14 2.30 -8.81
C SER A 6 -8.69 1.77 -10.14
N GLN A 7 -8.13 2.08 -11.31
CA GLN A 7 -8.43 1.41 -12.58
C GLN A 7 -7.48 0.23 -12.90
N GLU A 8 -6.30 0.17 -12.28
CA GLU A 8 -5.33 -0.93 -12.47
C GLU A 8 -5.15 -1.73 -11.17
N PRO A 9 -5.85 -2.88 -11.01
CA PRO A 9 -5.79 -3.66 -9.78
C PRO A 9 -4.38 -4.18 -9.48
N PHE A 10 -3.65 -4.60 -10.52
CA PHE A 10 -2.39 -5.28 -10.31
C PHE A 10 -1.31 -4.33 -9.81
N PHE A 11 -1.43 -3.04 -10.11
CA PHE A 11 -0.51 -2.03 -9.58
C PHE A 11 -0.69 -1.83 -8.06
N ILE A 12 -1.94 -1.80 -7.58
CA ILE A 12 -2.25 -1.72 -6.13
C ILE A 12 -1.80 -3.01 -5.42
N ILE A 13 -2.07 -4.17 -6.01
CA ILE A 13 -1.63 -5.47 -5.49
C ILE A 13 -0.10 -5.52 -5.39
N ALA A 14 0.62 -5.01 -6.40
CA ALA A 14 2.08 -4.94 -6.38
C ALA A 14 2.60 -4.07 -5.22
N PHE A 15 1.97 -2.92 -4.95
CA PHE A 15 2.27 -2.12 -3.76
C PHE A 15 2.00 -2.89 -2.47
N GLY A 16 0.90 -3.64 -2.39
CA GLY A 16 0.60 -4.54 -1.27
C GLY A 16 1.74 -5.51 -1.00
N TYR A 17 2.27 -6.18 -2.03
CA TYR A 17 3.43 -7.07 -1.88
C TYR A 17 4.69 -6.34 -1.41
N VAL A 18 5.03 -5.19 -1.99
CA VAL A 18 6.23 -4.42 -1.61
C VAL A 18 6.14 -3.95 -0.16
N LYS A 19 4.98 -3.44 0.26
CA LYS A 19 4.76 -2.94 1.62
C LYS A 19 4.74 -4.07 2.64
N LYS A 20 4.16 -5.23 2.30
CA LYS A 20 4.22 -6.44 3.13
C LYS A 20 5.65 -6.90 3.35
N ALA A 21 6.45 -6.99 2.27
CA ALA A 21 7.85 -7.37 2.36
C ALA A 21 8.65 -6.39 3.25
N ALA A 22 8.41 -5.09 3.11
CA ALA A 22 9.04 -4.08 3.95
C ALA A 22 8.64 -4.21 5.43
N ALA A 23 7.36 -4.48 5.73
CA ALA A 23 6.89 -4.69 7.09
C ALA A 23 7.52 -5.96 7.72
N MET A 24 7.59 -7.06 6.97
CA MET A 24 8.24 -8.30 7.41
C MET A 24 9.73 -8.09 7.70
N ALA A 25 10.46 -7.44 6.79
CA ALA A 25 11.87 -7.15 7.00
C ALA A 25 12.11 -6.24 8.22
N ASN A 26 11.28 -5.22 8.41
CA ASN A 26 11.36 -4.34 9.59
C ASN A 26 11.01 -5.07 10.89
N LYS A 27 10.09 -6.03 10.85
CA LYS A 27 9.79 -6.91 11.99
C LYS A 27 11.00 -7.76 12.37
N GLU A 28 11.65 -8.39 11.40
CA GLU A 28 12.83 -9.22 11.59
C GLU A 28 14.02 -8.41 12.14
N LEU A 29 14.19 -7.18 11.68
CA LEU A 29 15.23 -6.26 12.16
C LEU A 29 14.88 -5.60 13.50
N GLY A 30 13.64 -5.71 13.98
CA GLY A 30 13.16 -5.06 15.20
C GLY A 30 13.12 -3.53 15.12
N THR A 31 13.05 -2.96 13.92
CA THR A 31 13.04 -1.50 13.70
C THR A 31 11.68 -0.86 14.00
N ILE A 32 10.63 -1.68 14.06
CA ILE A 32 9.28 -1.31 14.50
C ILE A 32 8.74 -2.36 15.49
N PRO A 33 7.77 -2.00 16.35
CA PRO A 33 7.10 -2.96 17.22
C PRO A 33 6.47 -4.12 16.43
N ALA A 34 6.56 -5.34 16.97
CA ALA A 34 6.12 -6.54 16.28
C ALA A 34 4.60 -6.56 16.01
N ASP A 35 3.81 -6.03 16.93
CA ASP A 35 2.36 -5.86 16.82
C ASP A 35 1.98 -4.87 15.71
N VAL A 36 2.71 -3.76 15.61
CA VAL A 36 2.56 -2.80 14.50
C VAL A 36 2.92 -3.46 13.17
N ALA A 37 4.02 -4.20 13.10
CA ALA A 37 4.38 -4.93 11.89
C ALA A 37 3.31 -5.96 11.47
N ASP A 38 2.74 -6.68 12.43
CA ASP A 38 1.69 -7.66 12.18
C ASP A 38 0.40 -7.02 11.66
N ALA A 39 0.01 -5.86 12.20
CA ALA A 39 -1.11 -5.08 11.69
C ALA A 39 -0.86 -4.63 10.23
N LEU A 40 0.34 -4.10 9.95
CA LEU A 40 0.72 -3.68 8.59
C LEU A 40 0.72 -4.85 7.60
N ILE A 41 1.22 -6.03 8.01
CA ILE A 41 1.23 -7.24 7.18
C ILE A 41 -0.21 -7.65 6.86
N TRP A 42 -1.10 -7.68 7.86
CA TRP A 42 -2.52 -7.99 7.66
C TRP A 42 -3.22 -7.02 6.72
N ALA A 43 -2.96 -5.71 6.88
CA ALA A 43 -3.50 -4.67 6.02
C ALA A 43 -3.02 -4.81 4.56
N CYS A 44 -1.72 -5.13 4.36
CA CYS A 44 -1.19 -5.42 3.04
C CYS A 44 -1.84 -6.65 2.40
N ASP A 45 -2.15 -7.69 3.18
CA ASP A 45 -2.89 -8.86 2.70
C ASP A 45 -4.29 -8.50 2.20
N GLN A 46 -4.97 -7.52 2.82
CA GLN A 46 -6.26 -7.05 2.30
C GLN A 46 -6.13 -6.42 0.90
N LEU A 47 -5.05 -5.67 0.65
CA LEU A 47 -4.79 -5.09 -0.68
C LEU A 47 -4.43 -6.16 -1.71
N ILE A 48 -3.64 -7.16 -1.32
CA ILE A 48 -3.26 -8.29 -2.18
C ILE A 48 -4.50 -9.12 -2.58
N ASP A 49 -5.46 -9.29 -1.65
CA ASP A 49 -6.77 -9.90 -1.89
C ASP A 49 -7.70 -9.02 -2.76
N GLY A 50 -7.24 -7.82 -3.17
CA GLY A 50 -7.98 -6.90 -4.05
C GLY A 50 -9.02 -6.04 -3.35
N LYS A 51 -9.01 -5.96 -2.01
CA LYS A 51 -9.93 -5.12 -1.23
C LYS A 51 -9.48 -3.65 -1.20
N TYR A 52 -10.40 -2.76 -0.85
CA TYR A 52 -10.16 -1.31 -0.65
C TYR A 52 -9.62 -0.57 -1.87
N ARG A 53 -9.79 -1.13 -3.07
CA ARG A 53 -9.29 -0.57 -4.32
C ARG A 53 -9.85 0.84 -4.59
N GLU A 54 -11.07 1.11 -4.16
CA GLU A 54 -11.74 2.40 -4.30
C GLU A 54 -11.09 3.53 -3.48
N GLN A 55 -10.21 3.21 -2.51
CA GLN A 55 -9.45 4.19 -1.74
C GLN A 55 -8.21 4.74 -2.48
N PHE A 56 -7.89 4.21 -3.66
CA PHE A 56 -6.74 4.61 -4.46
C PHE A 56 -7.13 5.64 -5.53
N VAL A 57 -7.30 6.88 -5.09
CA VAL A 57 -7.86 7.99 -5.87
C VAL A 57 -6.82 8.81 -6.63
N THR A 58 -5.52 8.59 -6.37
CA THR A 58 -4.43 9.30 -7.06
C THR A 58 -4.51 9.06 -8.58
N ASP A 59 -4.43 10.12 -9.39
CA ASP A 59 -4.43 10.03 -10.84
C ASP A 59 -3.09 9.47 -11.37
N TRP A 60 -3.13 8.75 -12.50
CA TRP A 60 -1.91 8.28 -13.18
C TRP A 60 -0.98 9.42 -13.59
N LEU A 61 -1.53 10.56 -13.99
CA LEU A 61 -0.78 11.74 -14.39
C LEU A 61 -0.48 12.64 -13.17
N GLN A 62 0.14 12.08 -12.14
CA GLN A 62 0.65 12.84 -11.01
C GLN A 62 2.11 13.30 -11.25
N GLY A 63 2.44 14.49 -10.76
CA GLY A 63 3.84 14.93 -10.63
C GLY A 63 4.51 14.29 -9.41
N GLY A 64 5.84 14.33 -9.30
CA GLY A 64 6.55 13.84 -8.11
C GLY A 64 6.99 12.37 -8.15
N ALA A 65 7.13 11.81 -9.36
CA ALA A 65 7.81 10.55 -9.64
C ALA A 65 7.27 9.32 -8.86
N GLY A 66 5.97 9.29 -8.56
CA GLY A 66 5.37 8.18 -7.82
C GLY A 66 5.18 8.43 -6.32
N THR A 67 5.62 9.58 -5.79
CA THR A 67 5.51 9.88 -4.35
C THR A 67 4.06 9.84 -3.87
N SER A 68 3.12 10.44 -4.61
CA SER A 68 1.71 10.48 -4.21
C SER A 68 1.07 9.08 -4.21
N THR A 69 1.34 8.27 -5.23
CA THR A 69 0.99 6.84 -5.29
C THR A 69 1.50 6.07 -4.06
N ASN A 70 2.78 6.25 -3.72
CA ASN A 70 3.37 5.57 -2.56
C ASN A 70 2.73 6.02 -1.24
N MET A 71 2.43 7.32 -1.10
CA MET A 71 1.76 7.85 0.08
C MET A 71 0.30 7.43 0.17
N ASN A 72 -0.44 7.39 -0.94
CA ASN A 72 -1.81 6.86 -0.98
C ASN A 72 -1.84 5.42 -0.46
N CYS A 73 -0.87 4.57 -0.85
CA CYS A 73 -0.76 3.21 -0.31
C CYS A 73 -0.48 3.22 1.19
N ASN A 74 0.47 4.04 1.66
CA ASN A 74 0.78 4.14 3.09
C ASN A 74 -0.45 4.55 3.91
N GLU A 75 -1.17 5.58 3.47
CA GLU A 75 -2.33 6.12 4.17
C GLU A 75 -3.49 5.12 4.22
N VAL A 76 -3.73 4.38 3.13
CA VAL A 76 -4.74 3.30 3.13
C VAL A 76 -4.32 2.20 4.10
N ILE A 77 -3.09 1.67 3.99
CA ILE A 77 -2.60 0.57 4.84
C ILE A 77 -2.65 0.95 6.33
N CYS A 78 -2.27 2.18 6.69
CA CYS A 78 -2.26 2.63 8.08
C CYS A 78 -3.66 2.83 8.70
N ASN A 79 -4.73 2.89 7.89
CA ASN A 79 -6.10 3.07 8.37
C ASN A 79 -6.94 1.77 8.35
N LEU A 80 -6.36 0.65 7.92
CA LEU A 80 -6.98 -0.67 8.01
C LEU A 80 -6.72 -1.30 9.38
#